data_AF-A0A7U9XN14-F1
#
_entry.id   AF-A0A7U9XN14-F1
#
_cell.length_a   1.000
_cell.length_b   1.000
_cell.length_c   1.000
_cell.angle_alpha   90.00
_cell.angle_beta   90.00
_cell.angle_gamma   90.00
#
_symmetry.space_group_name_H-M   'P 1'
#
loop_
_entity.id
_entity.type
_entity.pdbx_description
1 polymer ?
#
loop_
_entity_poly.entity_id
_entity_poly.type
_entity_poly.pdbx_seq_one_letter_code
_entity_poly.pdbx_strand_id
1 'polypeptide(L)'
;MFVVAAAITLLFNSPFSILLPKLSEEPGAVEVLSEYTEEFREKVQEELANPGSGDETELIYEDYEGDSKPDNMADILMVYMVRHGFGDTATVMTEKNRRLLKDTFDEMTSLKIDYRTEIREQSYEEEDFWGNVTIKTEEVEVKIKEVRITLLTSEDIVRTGIYTEDEIEILRFLMSPEVLENIEGLRGGYGSPGAGSLTPEEAGRLNLGGDTGSQAVKNALARLGKPYSQAERDSGGYYDCSSLTYYSYKEAGINLSYHGSNTAASQGKLLSDKGCEVAYEDIQPGDLIFYSFTRNGRYQNISHVAVYAGNGYLVDASSSKGCVVFRPVYSVGKIVLCGRPSWL
;
A
#
# COMPACT_ATOMS: atom_id res chain seq x y z
N MET A 1 22.08 -9.67 40.93
CA MET A 1 22.43 -10.70 39.92
C MET A 1 21.21 -11.57 39.57
N PHE A 2 20.57 -12.25 40.53
CA PHE A 2 19.36 -13.07 40.29
C PHE A 2 18.16 -12.30 39.69
N VAL A 3 17.85 -11.10 40.20
CA VAL A 3 16.72 -10.29 39.69
C VAL A 3 16.94 -9.81 38.25
N VAL A 4 18.19 -9.49 37.89
CA VAL A 4 18.57 -9.06 36.54
C VAL A 4 18.49 -10.23 35.55
N ALA A 5 18.97 -11.41 35.94
CA ALA A 5 18.86 -12.61 35.10
C ALA A 5 17.40 -13.03 34.86
N ALA A 6 16.54 -12.97 35.89
CA ALA A 6 15.12 -13.30 35.76
C ALA A 6 14.36 -12.32 34.85
N ALA A 7 14.66 -11.02 34.92
CA ALA A 7 14.05 -10.01 34.05
C ALA A 7 14.46 -10.18 32.58
N ILE A 8 15.73 -10.54 32.32
CA ILE A 8 16.23 -10.81 30.96
C ILE A 8 15.53 -12.03 30.36
N THR A 9 15.39 -13.13 31.12
CA THR A 9 14.69 -14.33 30.63
C THR A 9 13.22 -14.06 30.32
N LEU A 10 12.53 -13.23 31.10
CA LEU A 10 11.15 -12.83 30.82
C LEU A 10 11.03 -12.05 29.51
N LEU A 11 11.96 -11.14 29.22
CA LEU A 11 11.96 -10.37 27.97
C LEU A 11 12.24 -11.26 26.74
N PHE A 12 13.18 -12.21 26.84
CA PHE A 12 13.44 -13.17 25.77
C PHE A 12 12.29 -14.16 25.54
N ASN A 13 11.45 -14.38 26.55
CA ASN A 13 10.22 -15.19 26.45
C ASN A 13 8.97 -14.32 26.33
N SER A 14 9.07 -13.24 25.54
CA SER A 14 7.98 -12.33 25.25
C SER A 14 8.00 -11.90 23.77
N PRO A 15 6.89 -11.33 23.26
CA PRO A 15 6.85 -10.71 21.93
C PRO A 15 7.95 -9.66 21.71
N PHE A 16 8.39 -8.99 22.77
CA PHE A 16 9.44 -7.95 22.72
C PHE A 16 10.85 -8.51 22.51
N SER A 17 11.02 -9.83 22.52
CA SER A 17 12.31 -10.47 22.24
C SER A 17 12.87 -10.12 20.85
N ILE A 18 12.01 -9.71 19.91
CA ILE A 18 12.43 -9.23 18.58
C ILE A 18 13.26 -7.94 18.62
N LEU A 19 13.16 -7.17 19.71
CA LEU A 19 13.91 -5.92 19.91
C LEU A 19 15.27 -6.15 20.55
N LEU A 20 15.59 -7.40 20.89
CA LEU A 20 16.84 -7.77 21.54
C LEU A 20 17.83 -8.29 20.50
N PRO A 21 19.15 -8.15 20.76
CA PRO A 21 20.16 -8.78 19.92
C PRO A 21 19.95 -10.28 19.83
N LYS A 22 20.34 -10.86 18.69
CA LYS A 22 20.29 -12.31 18.49
C LYS A 22 21.10 -13.03 19.58
N LEU A 23 20.58 -14.18 19.99
CA LEU A 23 21.21 -15.06 20.97
C LEU A 23 22.25 -16.01 20.36
N SER A 24 22.26 -16.15 19.02
CA SER A 24 23.13 -17.05 18.27
C SER A 24 23.40 -16.53 16.86
N GLU A 25 24.36 -17.15 16.18
CA GLU A 25 24.68 -16.94 14.76
C GLU A 25 23.68 -17.64 13.81
N GLU A 26 22.78 -18.46 14.36
CA GLU A 26 21.73 -19.14 13.57
C GLU A 26 20.69 -18.12 13.08
N PRO A 27 19.99 -18.41 11.95
CA PRO A 27 19.00 -17.51 11.41
C PRO A 27 17.90 -17.17 12.43
N GLY A 28 17.63 -15.87 12.59
CA GLY A 28 16.54 -15.36 13.43
C GLY A 28 15.21 -15.26 12.68
N ALA A 29 14.15 -14.85 13.38
CA ALA A 29 12.81 -14.72 12.80
C ALA A 29 12.74 -13.87 11.52
N VAL A 30 13.46 -12.74 11.48
CA VAL A 30 13.50 -11.84 10.31
C VAL A 30 14.12 -12.51 9.09
N GLU A 31 15.21 -13.26 9.28
CA GLU A 31 15.92 -13.94 8.18
C GLU A 31 15.09 -15.09 7.63
N VAL A 32 14.50 -15.90 8.51
CA VAL A 32 13.61 -16.99 8.10
C VAL A 32 12.36 -16.47 7.40
N LEU A 33 11.78 -15.36 7.87
CA LEU A 33 10.67 -14.73 7.17
C LEU A 33 11.09 -14.19 5.80
N SER A 34 12.31 -13.67 5.67
CA SER A 34 12.88 -13.24 4.40
C SER A 34 13.02 -14.42 3.43
N GLU A 35 13.48 -15.59 3.92
CA GLU A 35 13.54 -16.84 3.13
C GLU A 35 12.15 -17.19 2.56
N TYR A 36 11.10 -17.22 3.39
CA TYR A 36 9.73 -17.51 2.95
C TYR A 36 9.19 -16.48 1.94
N THR A 37 9.55 -15.21 2.13
CA THR A 37 9.14 -14.13 1.24
C THR A 37 9.80 -14.26 -0.13
N GLU A 38 11.07 -14.64 -0.19
CA GLU A 38 11.77 -14.90 -1.45
C GLU A 38 11.24 -16.15 -2.15
N GLU A 39 11.02 -17.26 -1.43
CA GLU A 39 10.39 -18.48 -1.99
C GLU A 39 9.02 -18.17 -2.61
N PHE A 40 8.20 -17.36 -1.94
CA PHE A 40 6.92 -16.91 -2.48
C PHE A 40 7.08 -16.04 -3.72
N ARG A 41 8.06 -15.11 -3.73
CA ARG A 41 8.35 -14.27 -4.90
C ARG A 41 8.81 -15.10 -6.09
N GLU A 42 9.64 -16.12 -5.88
CA GLU A 42 10.05 -17.07 -6.92
C GLU A 42 8.83 -17.78 -7.52
N LYS A 43 7.95 -18.32 -6.67
CA LYS A 43 6.69 -18.94 -7.12
C LYS A 43 5.83 -17.98 -7.94
N VAL A 44 5.70 -16.72 -7.53
CA VAL A 44 4.99 -15.69 -8.31
C VAL A 44 5.63 -15.49 -9.68
N GLN A 45 6.97 -15.42 -9.75
CA GLN A 45 7.67 -15.28 -11.04
C GLN A 45 7.49 -16.50 -11.94
N GLU A 46 7.50 -17.72 -11.39
CA GLU A 46 7.19 -18.93 -12.15
C GLU A 46 5.78 -18.89 -12.75
N GLU A 47 4.78 -18.48 -11.95
CA GLU A 47 3.42 -18.33 -12.43
C GLU A 47 3.26 -17.24 -13.49
N LEU A 48 4.03 -16.15 -13.40
CA LEU A 48 4.05 -15.09 -14.40
C LEU A 48 4.81 -15.47 -15.69
N ALA A 49 5.82 -16.33 -15.59
CA ALA A 49 6.58 -16.78 -16.76
C ALA A 49 5.81 -17.76 -17.64
N ASN A 50 4.77 -18.41 -17.09
CA ASN A 50 3.96 -19.40 -17.79
C ASN A 50 2.48 -18.99 -17.85
N PRO A 51 1.97 -18.52 -19.01
CA PRO A 51 0.57 -18.15 -19.16
C PRO A 51 -0.40 -19.34 -19.11
N GLY A 52 0.12 -20.58 -19.11
CA GLY A 52 -0.69 -21.78 -18.99
C GLY A 52 -1.66 -21.91 -20.16
N SER A 53 -2.96 -21.71 -19.86
CA SER A 53 -4.02 -21.75 -20.88
C SER A 53 -4.42 -20.38 -21.42
N GLY A 54 -3.73 -19.31 -21.01
CA GLY A 54 -3.87 -17.96 -21.54
C GLY A 54 -2.76 -17.64 -22.55
N ASP A 55 -2.90 -16.47 -23.17
CA ASP A 55 -1.96 -15.88 -24.12
C ASP A 55 -0.94 -14.98 -23.39
N GLU A 56 -1.37 -14.32 -22.31
CA GLU A 56 -0.56 -13.40 -21.51
C GLU A 56 -0.73 -13.67 -20.01
N THR A 57 0.21 -13.15 -19.21
CA THR A 57 0.13 -13.16 -17.74
C THR A 57 0.05 -11.75 -17.19
N GLU A 58 -0.58 -11.62 -16.04
CA GLU A 58 -0.71 -10.35 -15.35
C GLU A 58 -0.69 -10.51 -13.84
N LEU A 59 0.07 -9.63 -13.17
CA LEU A 59 0.17 -9.59 -11.72
C LEU A 59 -0.86 -8.60 -11.15
N ILE A 60 -1.64 -9.05 -10.16
CA ILE A 60 -2.64 -8.24 -9.47
C ILE A 60 -2.38 -8.33 -7.96
N TYR A 61 -2.22 -7.18 -7.30
CA TYR A 61 -2.21 -7.09 -5.83
C TYR A 61 -3.59 -6.65 -5.35
N GLU A 62 -4.36 -7.58 -4.80
CA GLU A 62 -5.76 -7.33 -4.46
C GLU A 62 -5.89 -6.24 -3.40
N ASP A 63 -6.81 -5.30 -3.65
CA ASP A 63 -7.19 -4.21 -2.74
C ASP A 63 -6.06 -3.27 -2.27
N TYR A 64 -4.88 -3.33 -2.87
CA TYR A 64 -3.75 -2.49 -2.50
C TYR A 64 -3.95 -1.00 -2.85
N GLU A 65 -3.70 -0.12 -1.88
CA GLU A 65 -3.52 1.32 -2.06
C GLU A 65 -2.12 1.73 -1.57
N GLY A 66 -1.37 2.38 -2.46
CA GLY A 66 -0.03 2.87 -2.19
C GLY A 66 0.76 3.13 -3.46
N ASP A 67 1.97 3.65 -3.28
CA ASP A 67 2.87 4.12 -4.34
C ASP A 67 4.10 3.24 -4.54
N SER A 68 4.16 2.10 -3.84
CA SER A 68 5.29 1.18 -3.83
C SER A 68 4.89 -0.23 -4.22
N LYS A 69 5.89 -1.12 -4.31
CA LYS A 69 5.61 -2.55 -4.33
C LYS A 69 5.00 -2.96 -2.97
N PRO A 70 3.86 -3.67 -2.94
CA PRO A 70 3.27 -4.15 -1.68
C PRO A 70 4.17 -5.18 -0.99
N ASP A 71 4.17 -5.17 0.34
CA ASP A 71 4.86 -6.12 1.22
C ASP A 71 4.20 -6.11 2.60
N ASN A 72 4.16 -7.25 3.30
CA ASN A 72 3.55 -7.42 4.62
C ASN A 72 4.47 -8.13 5.64
N MET A 73 5.80 -8.12 5.46
CA MET A 73 6.69 -8.84 6.36
C MET A 73 6.63 -8.33 7.80
N ALA A 74 6.55 -7.01 8.03
CA ALA A 74 6.36 -6.49 9.40
C ALA A 74 5.07 -6.99 10.02
N ASP A 75 3.96 -6.93 9.29
CA ASP A 75 2.66 -7.42 9.78
C ASP A 75 2.74 -8.89 10.17
N ILE A 76 3.30 -9.75 9.30
CA ILE A 76 3.48 -11.19 9.56
C ILE A 76 4.34 -11.40 10.80
N LEU A 77 5.48 -10.71 10.88
CA LEU A 77 6.41 -10.87 11.98
C LEU A 77 5.77 -10.45 13.30
N MET A 78 5.07 -9.31 13.35
CA MET A 78 4.46 -8.85 14.60
C MET A 78 3.27 -9.70 15.02
N VAL A 79 2.44 -10.16 14.07
CA VAL A 79 1.40 -11.17 14.33
C VAL A 79 2.01 -12.44 14.90
N TYR A 80 3.11 -12.94 14.31
CA TYR A 80 3.83 -14.11 14.80
C TYR A 80 4.37 -13.89 16.22
N MET A 81 5.04 -12.76 16.47
CA MET A 81 5.62 -12.43 17.77
C MET A 81 4.55 -12.33 18.86
N VAL A 82 3.40 -11.73 18.58
CA VAL A 82 2.30 -11.63 19.55
C VAL A 82 1.67 -12.99 19.83
N ARG A 83 1.38 -13.78 18.80
CA ARG A 83 0.76 -15.11 18.96
C ARG A 83 1.65 -16.13 19.65
N HIS A 84 2.97 -16.05 19.45
CA HIS A 84 3.88 -17.13 19.81
C HIS A 84 5.06 -16.71 20.69
N GLY A 85 5.23 -15.42 20.97
CA GLY A 85 6.32 -14.90 21.80
C GLY A 85 6.12 -15.04 23.30
N PHE A 86 4.89 -15.19 23.79
CA PHE A 86 4.66 -15.32 25.24
C PHE A 86 5.10 -16.68 25.77
N GLY A 87 6.06 -16.68 26.70
CA GLY A 87 6.56 -17.88 27.35
C GLY A 87 7.50 -18.73 26.48
N ASP A 88 7.87 -18.24 25.29
CA ASP A 88 8.75 -18.91 24.34
C ASP A 88 9.74 -17.93 23.71
N THR A 89 10.95 -18.38 23.38
CA THR A 89 11.94 -17.56 22.67
C THR A 89 11.65 -17.62 21.17
N ALA A 90 10.56 -16.96 20.76
CA ALA A 90 10.07 -16.98 19.39
C ALA A 90 11.08 -16.46 18.36
N THR A 91 12.11 -15.70 18.75
CA THR A 91 13.19 -15.28 17.85
C THR A 91 14.20 -16.38 17.52
N VAL A 92 14.26 -17.46 18.31
CA VAL A 92 15.11 -18.63 18.04
C VAL A 92 14.35 -19.59 17.13
N MET A 93 14.81 -19.72 15.89
CA MET A 93 14.13 -20.44 14.81
C MET A 93 14.32 -21.96 14.88
N THR A 94 13.85 -22.56 15.98
CA THR A 94 13.67 -24.01 16.11
C THR A 94 12.72 -24.55 15.04
N GLU A 95 12.70 -25.87 14.81
CA GLU A 95 11.76 -26.49 13.85
C GLU A 95 10.29 -26.13 14.17
N LYS A 96 9.93 -26.09 15.45
CA LYS A 96 8.60 -25.64 15.91
C LYS A 96 8.35 -24.19 15.50
N ASN A 97 9.28 -23.29 15.81
CA ASN A 97 9.12 -21.85 15.60
C ASN A 97 9.10 -21.49 14.10
N ARG A 98 9.90 -22.19 13.28
CA ARG A 98 9.86 -22.10 11.82
C ARG A 98 8.49 -22.48 11.26
N ARG A 99 7.92 -23.60 11.73
CA ARG A 99 6.56 -24.02 11.32
C ARG A 99 5.51 -22.98 11.69
N LEU A 100 5.52 -22.47 12.92
CA LEU A 100 4.57 -21.44 13.38
C LEU A 100 4.70 -20.13 12.60
N LEU A 101 5.92 -19.70 12.28
CA LEU A 101 6.17 -18.53 11.44
C LEU A 101 5.67 -18.76 10.00
N LYS A 102 5.88 -19.97 9.45
CA LYS A 102 5.37 -20.34 8.13
C LYS A 102 3.85 -20.39 8.08
N ASP A 103 3.21 -20.94 9.10
CA ASP A 103 1.75 -20.98 9.20
C ASP A 103 1.17 -19.56 9.25
N THR A 104 1.81 -18.65 10.01
CA THR A 104 1.43 -17.23 10.05
C THR A 104 1.61 -16.56 8.69
N PHE A 105 2.72 -16.83 8.01
CA PHE A 105 2.98 -16.35 6.66
C PHE A 105 1.89 -16.83 5.68
N ASP A 106 1.55 -18.11 5.68
CA ASP A 106 0.57 -18.71 4.76
C ASP A 106 -0.87 -18.25 5.02
N GLU A 107 -1.19 -17.88 6.25
CA GLU A 107 -2.47 -17.23 6.59
C GLU A 107 -2.56 -15.82 5.99
N MET A 108 -1.46 -15.06 6.02
CA MET A 108 -1.43 -13.64 5.67
C MET A 108 -1.02 -13.37 4.22
N THR A 109 -0.46 -14.34 3.53
CA THR A 109 0.07 -14.19 2.17
C THR A 109 -0.47 -15.31 1.30
N SER A 110 -1.31 -14.95 0.32
CA SER A 110 -1.90 -15.93 -0.59
C SER A 110 -1.74 -15.56 -2.06
N LEU A 111 -1.65 -16.60 -2.88
CA LEU A 111 -1.61 -16.53 -4.34
C LEU A 111 -2.79 -17.30 -4.90
N LYS A 112 -3.55 -16.67 -5.79
CA LYS A 112 -4.63 -17.29 -6.56
C LYS A 112 -4.38 -17.09 -8.05
N ILE A 113 -4.77 -18.07 -8.84
CA ILE A 113 -4.75 -17.98 -10.31
C ILE A 113 -6.18 -17.87 -10.79
N ASP A 114 -6.43 -16.85 -11.61
CA ASP A 114 -7.69 -16.68 -12.33
C ASP A 114 -7.41 -16.45 -13.82
N TYR A 115 -8.46 -16.42 -14.64
CA TYR A 115 -8.37 -16.07 -16.05
C TYR A 115 -9.47 -15.09 -16.41
N ARG A 116 -9.12 -14.07 -17.18
CA ARG A 116 -10.11 -13.25 -17.88
C ARG A 116 -9.87 -13.27 -19.37
N THR A 117 -10.89 -12.85 -20.10
CA THR A 117 -10.82 -12.63 -21.54
C THR A 117 -11.04 -11.16 -21.83
N GLU A 118 -10.21 -10.58 -22.69
CA GLU A 118 -10.37 -9.23 -23.23
C GLU A 118 -10.43 -9.30 -24.76
N ILE A 119 -11.31 -8.51 -25.37
CA ILE A 119 -11.31 -8.29 -26.82
C ILE A 119 -10.40 -7.11 -27.10
N ARG A 120 -9.40 -7.30 -27.98
CA ARG A 120 -8.44 -6.24 -28.38
C ARG A 120 -8.48 -6.05 -29.88
N GLU A 121 -8.47 -4.81 -30.34
CA GLU A 121 -8.22 -4.50 -31.75
C GLU A 121 -6.73 -4.67 -32.06
N GLN A 122 -6.42 -5.53 -33.01
CA GLN A 122 -5.07 -5.74 -33.51
C GLN A 122 -4.98 -5.30 -34.98
N SER A 123 -3.97 -4.47 -35.27
CA SER A 123 -3.67 -4.01 -36.62
C SER A 123 -2.63 -4.92 -37.28
N TYR A 124 -2.88 -5.34 -38.51
CA TYR A 124 -1.90 -6.09 -39.31
C TYR A 124 -1.79 -5.54 -40.73
N GLU A 125 -0.62 -5.73 -41.33
CA GLU A 125 -0.35 -5.35 -42.72
C GLU A 125 -0.78 -6.49 -43.65
N GLU A 126 -1.63 -6.19 -44.62
CA GLU A 126 -2.05 -7.10 -45.67
C GLU A 126 -1.55 -6.57 -47.02
N GLU A 127 -0.67 -7.33 -47.67
CA GLU A 127 -0.15 -7.03 -49.01
C GLU A 127 -1.04 -7.69 -50.07
N ASP A 128 -1.56 -6.90 -51.01
CA ASP A 128 -2.34 -7.43 -52.13
C ASP A 128 -1.44 -8.13 -53.16
N PHE A 129 -2.06 -8.80 -54.15
CA PHE A 129 -1.33 -9.48 -55.23
C PHE A 129 -0.40 -8.56 -56.05
N TRP A 130 -0.60 -7.24 -55.97
CA TRP A 130 0.17 -6.22 -56.69
C TRP A 130 1.24 -5.55 -55.82
N GLY A 131 1.38 -5.95 -54.56
CA GLY A 131 2.35 -5.41 -53.62
C GLY A 131 1.89 -4.18 -52.84
N ASN A 132 0.60 -3.85 -52.85
CA ASN A 132 0.08 -2.74 -52.05
C ASN A 132 -0.22 -3.21 -50.63
N VAL A 133 0.44 -2.59 -49.65
CA VAL A 133 0.22 -2.86 -48.23
C VAL A 133 -0.96 -2.02 -47.71
N THR A 134 -1.94 -2.68 -47.10
CA THR A 134 -3.07 -2.04 -46.42
C THR A 134 -3.04 -2.43 -44.94
N ILE A 135 -3.29 -1.47 -44.04
CA ILE A 135 -3.49 -1.78 -42.62
C ILE A 135 -4.94 -2.24 -42.43
N LYS A 136 -5.10 -3.47 -41.95
CA LYS A 136 -6.37 -4.03 -41.51
C LYS A 136 -6.41 -4.06 -39.99
N THR A 137 -7.61 -4.09 -39.44
CA THR A 137 -7.86 -4.22 -38.01
C THR A 137 -8.82 -5.37 -37.79
N GLU A 138 -8.54 -6.22 -36.82
CA GLU A 138 -9.42 -7.29 -36.39
C GLU A 138 -9.55 -7.29 -34.87
N GLU A 139 -10.69 -7.75 -34.37
CA GLU A 139 -10.91 -8.00 -32.94
C GLU A 139 -10.38 -9.39 -32.60
N VAL A 140 -9.38 -9.45 -31.73
CA VAL A 140 -8.79 -10.68 -31.25
C VAL A 140 -9.18 -10.89 -29.80
N GLU A 141 -9.60 -12.11 -29.48
CA GLU A 141 -9.83 -12.54 -28.11
C GLU A 141 -8.48 -12.88 -27.46
N VAL A 142 -8.11 -12.15 -26.41
CA VAL A 142 -6.90 -12.39 -25.63
C VAL A 142 -7.28 -12.90 -24.25
N LYS A 143 -6.86 -14.11 -23.93
CA LYS A 143 -7.07 -14.73 -22.63
C LYS A 143 -5.86 -14.46 -21.73
N ILE A 144 -6.11 -13.88 -20.57
CA ILE A 144 -5.07 -13.37 -19.70
C ILE A 144 -5.13 -14.14 -18.39
N LYS A 145 -4.03 -14.79 -18.03
CA LYS A 145 -3.85 -15.45 -16.73
C LYS A 145 -3.55 -14.38 -15.69
N GLU A 146 -4.37 -14.32 -14.66
CA GLU A 146 -4.23 -13.38 -13.56
C GLU A 146 -3.58 -14.08 -12.38
N VAL A 147 -2.38 -13.64 -12.02
CA VAL A 147 -1.68 -14.03 -10.80
C VAL A 147 -2.07 -13.02 -9.72
N ARG A 148 -3.02 -13.39 -8.87
CA ARG A 148 -3.62 -12.53 -7.84
C ARG A 148 -2.95 -12.81 -6.50
N ILE A 149 -2.42 -11.75 -5.88
CA ILE A 149 -1.78 -11.79 -4.57
C ILE A 149 -2.65 -11.04 -3.57
N THR A 150 -2.97 -11.70 -2.46
CA THR A 150 -3.56 -11.07 -1.27
C THR A 150 -2.49 -10.99 -0.19
N LEU A 151 -2.24 -9.79 0.33
CA LEU A 151 -1.35 -9.54 1.46
C LEU A 151 -2.18 -8.93 2.60
N LEU A 152 -2.39 -9.69 3.68
CA LEU A 152 -3.13 -9.23 4.84
C LEU A 152 -2.24 -8.38 5.74
N THR A 153 -2.87 -7.38 6.37
CA THR A 153 -2.27 -6.57 7.42
C THR A 153 -2.55 -7.17 8.80
N SER A 154 -1.80 -6.73 9.81
CA SER A 154 -2.03 -7.05 11.22
C SER A 154 -3.45 -6.69 11.67
N GLU A 155 -4.00 -5.57 11.20
CA GLU A 155 -5.38 -5.15 11.49
C GLU A 155 -6.44 -6.03 10.83
N ASP A 156 -6.20 -6.56 9.62
CA ASP A 156 -7.09 -7.55 9.01
C ASP A 156 -7.19 -8.81 9.86
N ILE A 157 -6.07 -9.22 10.46
CA ILE A 157 -5.98 -10.31 11.41
C ILE A 157 -6.67 -9.97 12.73
N VAL A 158 -6.49 -8.76 13.28
CA VAL A 158 -7.19 -8.31 14.51
C VAL A 158 -8.71 -8.34 14.33
N ARG A 159 -9.21 -7.91 13.16
CA ARG A 159 -10.65 -7.90 12.83
C ARG A 159 -11.31 -9.28 12.84
N THR A 160 -10.54 -10.37 12.83
CA THR A 160 -11.08 -11.73 13.00
C THR A 160 -11.64 -12.00 14.40
N GLY A 161 -11.31 -11.13 15.39
CA GLY A 161 -11.83 -11.21 16.76
C GLY A 161 -11.12 -12.25 17.63
N ILE A 162 -9.96 -12.77 17.19
CA ILE A 162 -9.18 -13.77 17.93
C ILE A 162 -8.33 -13.13 19.05
N TYR A 163 -7.97 -11.86 18.90
CA TYR A 163 -7.04 -11.17 19.80
C TYR A 163 -7.74 -10.52 20.98
N THR A 164 -7.10 -10.57 22.14
CA THR A 164 -7.48 -9.79 23.32
C THR A 164 -7.04 -8.33 23.19
N GLU A 165 -7.65 -7.42 23.96
CA GLU A 165 -7.27 -5.99 23.97
C GLU A 165 -5.78 -5.80 24.29
N ASP A 166 -5.25 -6.54 25.27
CA ASP A 166 -3.83 -6.47 25.64
C ASP A 166 -2.91 -6.89 24.48
N GLU A 167 -3.27 -7.95 23.73
CA GLU A 167 -2.51 -8.38 22.56
C GLU A 167 -2.59 -7.36 21.42
N ILE A 168 -3.74 -6.70 21.24
CA ILE A 168 -3.90 -5.62 20.25
C ILE A 168 -3.03 -4.41 20.62
N GLU A 169 -2.98 -4.03 21.90
CA GLU A 169 -2.11 -2.95 22.36
C GLU A 169 -0.62 -3.26 22.12
N ILE A 170 -0.20 -4.50 22.42
CA ILE A 170 1.17 -4.93 22.16
C ILE A 170 1.47 -4.95 20.66
N LEU A 171 0.54 -5.46 19.85
CA LEU A 171 0.68 -5.48 18.40
C LEU A 171 0.84 -4.05 17.84
N ARG A 172 0.00 -3.11 18.26
CA ARG A 172 0.11 -1.69 17.87
C ARG A 172 1.42 -1.05 18.30
N PHE A 173 1.87 -1.34 19.53
CA PHE A 173 3.17 -0.87 19.99
C PHE A 173 4.31 -1.41 19.11
N LEU A 174 4.31 -2.71 18.82
CA LEU A 174 5.34 -3.33 17.98
C LEU A 174 5.29 -2.86 16.53
N MET A 175 4.11 -2.51 16.04
CA MET A 175 3.90 -1.92 14.71
C MET A 175 4.17 -0.40 14.66
N SER A 176 4.57 0.22 15.78
CA SER A 176 4.91 1.64 15.79
C SER A 176 6.16 1.93 14.94
N PRO A 177 6.22 3.06 14.23
CA PRO A 177 7.38 3.43 13.42
C PRO A 177 8.69 3.39 14.21
N GLU A 178 8.67 3.86 15.46
CA GLU A 178 9.83 3.88 16.34
C GLU A 178 10.36 2.48 16.62
N VAL A 179 9.48 1.48 16.71
CA VAL A 179 9.89 0.08 16.90
C VAL A 179 10.39 -0.53 15.60
N LEU A 180 9.65 -0.39 14.51
CA LEU A 180 9.98 -1.01 13.23
C LEU A 180 11.33 -0.53 12.67
N GLU A 181 11.68 0.74 12.87
CA GLU A 181 13.00 1.30 12.48
C GLU A 181 14.19 0.59 13.14
N ASN A 182 13.99 0.03 14.33
CA ASN A 182 15.06 -0.59 15.11
C ASN A 182 15.23 -2.08 14.81
N ILE A 183 14.41 -2.67 13.93
CA ILE A 183 14.50 -4.08 13.56
C ILE A 183 15.26 -4.22 12.23
N GLU A 184 16.54 -4.55 12.32
CA GLU A 184 17.40 -4.74 11.14
C GLU A 184 16.85 -5.84 10.21
N GLY A 185 16.88 -5.56 8.89
CA GLY A 185 16.50 -6.52 7.86
C GLY A 185 14.98 -6.63 7.63
N LEU A 186 14.15 -6.06 8.51
CA LEU A 186 12.71 -5.99 8.29
C LEU A 186 12.43 -4.91 7.23
N ARG A 187 11.87 -5.33 6.09
CA ARG A 187 11.35 -4.45 5.03
C ARG A 187 9.84 -4.63 4.99
N GLY A 188 9.11 -3.59 4.59
CA GLY A 188 7.66 -3.59 4.73
C GLY A 188 7.27 -3.38 6.18
N GLY A 189 6.32 -2.48 6.44
CA GLY A 189 6.16 -1.83 7.73
C GLY A 189 6.36 -0.32 7.58
N TYR A 190 5.44 0.42 8.18
CA TYR A 190 5.29 1.86 8.04
C TYR A 190 6.63 2.57 8.27
N GLY A 191 7.17 3.12 7.18
CA GLY A 191 8.46 3.76 7.19
C GLY A 191 8.57 4.85 8.25
N SER A 192 9.79 5.01 8.75
CA SER A 192 10.23 6.13 9.56
C SER A 192 9.61 7.46 9.10
N PRO A 193 9.29 8.41 10.01
CA PRO A 193 8.83 9.73 9.64
C PRO A 193 9.91 10.45 8.82
N GLY A 194 9.90 10.23 7.51
CA GLY A 194 10.61 11.07 6.55
C GLY A 194 10.10 12.48 6.75
N ALA A 195 11.02 13.42 7.01
CA ALA A 195 10.67 14.80 7.35
C ALA A 195 9.72 15.40 6.31
N GLY A 196 8.42 15.41 6.62
CA GLY A 196 7.38 16.11 5.88
C GLY A 196 7.47 17.62 6.04
N SER A 197 8.65 18.21 6.19
CA SER A 197 8.70 19.65 6.39
C SER A 197 8.63 20.37 5.04
N LEU A 198 7.51 21.07 4.83
CA LEU A 198 7.41 22.11 3.82
C LEU A 198 8.30 23.29 4.24
N THR A 199 9.26 23.70 3.42
CA THR A 199 10.05 24.90 3.73
C THR A 199 9.18 26.16 3.66
N PRO A 200 9.50 27.24 4.40
CA PRO A 200 8.77 28.50 4.29
C PRO A 200 8.73 29.07 2.86
N GLU A 201 9.78 28.83 2.07
CA GLU A 201 9.83 29.22 0.67
C GLU A 201 8.87 28.42 -0.20
N GLU A 202 8.79 27.10 -0.01
CA GLU A 202 7.83 26.25 -0.71
C GLU A 202 6.39 26.62 -0.34
N ALA A 203 6.12 26.87 0.95
CA ALA A 203 4.83 27.34 1.42
C ALA A 203 4.42 28.68 0.76
N GLY A 204 5.37 29.60 0.62
CA GLY A 204 5.15 30.89 -0.02
C GLY A 204 4.85 30.81 -1.52
N ARG A 205 5.24 29.71 -2.20
CA ARG A 205 5.02 29.53 -3.65
C ARG A 205 3.64 28.97 -3.98
N LEU A 206 2.96 28.28 -3.06
CA LEU A 206 1.70 27.58 -3.35
C LEU A 206 0.51 28.53 -3.62
N ASN A 207 0.60 29.82 -3.27
CA ASN A 207 -0.43 30.83 -3.54
C ASN A 207 -1.88 30.38 -3.18
N LEU A 208 -2.04 29.69 -2.03
CA LEU A 208 -3.32 29.08 -1.63
C LEU A 208 -4.33 30.13 -1.11
N GLY A 209 -5.45 30.25 -1.82
CA GLY A 209 -6.55 31.16 -1.53
C GLY A 209 -7.47 30.73 -0.38
N GLY A 210 -8.65 31.33 -0.34
CA GLY A 210 -9.70 31.00 0.64
C GLY A 210 -10.76 30.03 0.11
N ASP A 211 -10.67 29.62 -1.15
CA ASP A 211 -11.59 28.67 -1.79
C ASP A 211 -11.43 27.24 -1.23
N THR A 212 -12.42 26.40 -1.48
CA THR A 212 -12.50 25.03 -0.93
C THR A 212 -11.31 24.16 -1.32
N GLY A 213 -10.81 24.26 -2.56
CA GLY A 213 -9.65 23.51 -3.03
C GLY A 213 -8.40 23.90 -2.24
N SER A 214 -8.14 25.20 -2.13
CA SER A 214 -7.04 25.74 -1.32
C SER A 214 -7.13 25.35 0.16
N GLN A 215 -8.34 25.28 0.74
CA GLN A 215 -8.51 24.80 2.12
C GLN A 215 -8.20 23.31 2.26
N ALA A 216 -8.62 22.47 1.30
CA ALA A 216 -8.27 21.06 1.30
C ALA A 216 -6.74 20.87 1.22
N VAL A 217 -6.03 21.66 0.40
CA VAL A 217 -4.55 21.62 0.36
C VAL A 217 -3.96 22.01 1.72
N LYS A 218 -4.45 23.08 2.37
CA LYS A 218 -3.98 23.49 3.71
C LYS A 218 -4.21 22.40 4.76
N ASN A 219 -5.36 21.74 4.72
CA ASN A 219 -5.70 20.64 5.62
C ASN A 219 -4.77 19.42 5.39
N ALA A 220 -4.42 19.12 4.13
CA ALA A 220 -3.45 18.07 3.82
C ALA A 220 -2.05 18.44 4.31
N LEU A 221 -1.59 19.68 4.07
CA LEU A 221 -0.29 20.18 4.53
C LEU A 221 -0.15 20.17 6.05
N ALA A 222 -1.24 20.43 6.79
CA ALA A 222 -1.24 20.36 8.25
C ALA A 222 -0.96 18.96 8.81
N ARG A 223 -1.04 17.92 7.96
CA ARG A 223 -0.80 16.52 8.30
C ARG A 223 0.57 16.02 7.87
N LEU A 224 1.43 16.87 7.30
CA LEU A 224 2.75 16.43 6.89
C LEU A 224 3.53 15.77 8.03
N GLY A 225 4.22 14.68 7.70
CA GLY A 225 4.96 13.84 8.65
C GLY A 225 4.08 12.88 9.47
N LYS A 226 2.74 12.94 9.35
CA LYS A 226 1.88 11.94 9.98
C LYS A 226 2.11 10.56 9.36
N PRO A 227 2.10 9.48 10.16
CA PRO A 227 2.46 8.16 9.68
C PRO A 227 1.44 7.63 8.66
N TYR A 228 1.96 6.87 7.68
CA TYR A 228 1.13 6.18 6.70
C TYR A 228 0.49 4.95 7.37
N SER A 229 -0.79 4.66 7.11
CA SER A 229 -1.38 3.33 7.37
C SER A 229 -2.66 3.13 6.57
N GLN A 230 -2.72 2.09 5.73
CA GLN A 230 -3.96 1.70 5.04
C GLN A 230 -4.97 1.08 6.00
N ALA A 231 -4.49 0.33 6.99
CA ALA A 231 -5.37 -0.40 7.87
C ALA A 231 -5.94 0.47 9.00
N GLU A 232 -5.14 1.41 9.51
CA GLU A 232 -5.52 2.39 10.55
C GLU A 232 -5.91 3.76 9.97
N ARG A 233 -6.19 3.84 8.66
CA ARG A 233 -6.44 5.09 7.92
C ARG A 233 -7.53 6.01 8.49
N ASP A 234 -8.41 5.48 9.34
CA ASP A 234 -9.51 6.21 9.97
C ASP A 234 -9.35 6.38 11.49
N SER A 235 -8.17 6.06 12.06
CA SER A 235 -7.90 6.12 13.50
C SER A 235 -6.45 6.51 13.83
N GLY A 236 -6.18 6.82 15.10
CA GLY A 236 -4.81 6.88 15.64
C GLY A 236 -3.90 8.00 15.11
N GLY A 237 -4.38 8.87 14.21
CA GLY A 237 -3.55 9.90 13.57
C GLY A 237 -2.71 9.39 12.40
N TYR A 238 -3.03 8.20 11.90
CA TYR A 238 -2.48 7.62 10.68
C TYR A 238 -3.33 8.00 9.45
N TYR A 239 -2.71 7.98 8.27
CA TYR A 239 -3.38 8.25 7.01
C TYR A 239 -2.89 7.30 5.92
N ASP A 240 -3.79 6.77 5.11
CA ASP A 240 -3.46 6.35 3.74
C ASP A 240 -3.74 7.48 2.74
N CYS A 241 -3.47 7.22 1.47
CA CYS A 241 -3.65 8.22 0.42
C CYS A 241 -5.10 8.71 0.36
N SER A 242 -6.07 7.81 0.52
CA SER A 242 -7.50 8.08 0.40
C SER A 242 -8.12 8.74 1.64
N SER A 243 -7.72 8.36 2.84
CA SER A 243 -8.15 9.00 4.08
C SER A 243 -7.58 10.41 4.18
N LEU A 244 -6.32 10.64 3.76
CA LEU A 244 -5.76 11.99 3.72
C LEU A 244 -6.63 12.92 2.87
N THR A 245 -7.00 12.50 1.65
CA THR A 245 -7.89 13.30 0.79
C THR A 245 -9.28 13.43 1.40
N TYR A 246 -9.85 12.35 1.92
CA TYR A 246 -11.18 12.33 2.55
C TYR A 246 -11.27 13.32 3.70
N TYR A 247 -10.35 13.28 4.68
CA TYR A 247 -10.37 14.18 5.83
C TYR A 247 -10.02 15.62 5.45
N SER A 248 -9.11 15.82 4.50
CA SER A 248 -8.77 17.16 4.00
C SER A 248 -9.98 17.87 3.38
N TYR A 249 -10.78 17.13 2.62
CA TYR A 249 -12.01 17.65 2.01
C TYR A 249 -13.19 17.71 2.97
N LYS A 250 -13.33 16.75 3.88
CA LYS A 250 -14.38 16.75 4.91
C LYS A 250 -14.29 18.00 5.79
N GLU A 251 -13.09 18.39 6.18
CA GLU A 251 -12.82 19.63 6.93
C GLU A 251 -13.08 20.89 6.08
N ALA A 252 -12.95 20.78 4.76
CA ALA A 252 -13.33 21.84 3.81
C ALA A 252 -14.82 21.82 3.43
N GLY A 253 -15.62 20.92 4.03
CA GLY A 253 -17.07 20.84 3.84
C GLY A 253 -17.56 19.91 2.73
N ILE A 254 -16.68 19.12 2.09
CA ILE A 254 -17.03 18.21 1.00
C ILE A 254 -16.87 16.75 1.45
N ASN A 255 -17.90 15.93 1.21
CA ASN A 255 -17.86 14.51 1.53
C ASN A 255 -17.44 13.69 0.30
N LEU A 256 -16.26 13.08 0.36
CA LEU A 256 -15.72 12.20 -0.68
C LEU A 256 -16.12 10.73 -0.54
N SER A 257 -16.98 10.38 0.43
CA SER A 257 -17.46 9.01 0.56
C SER A 257 -18.44 8.65 -0.56
N TYR A 258 -18.29 7.47 -1.12
CA TYR A 258 -19.13 6.94 -2.18
C TYR A 258 -19.55 5.51 -1.86
N HIS A 259 -20.87 5.25 -1.83
CA HIS A 259 -21.46 3.96 -1.45
C HIS A 259 -20.92 3.40 -0.12
N GLY A 260 -20.68 4.27 0.86
CA GLY A 260 -20.18 3.90 2.19
C GLY A 260 -18.67 3.61 2.25
N SER A 261 -17.93 3.79 1.15
CA SER A 261 -16.47 3.71 1.08
C SER A 261 -15.85 5.11 0.97
N ASN A 262 -14.61 5.29 1.42
CA ASN A 262 -13.81 6.51 1.24
C ASN A 262 -12.47 6.21 0.56
N THR A 263 -12.34 5.03 -0.07
CA THR A 263 -11.10 4.61 -0.72
C THR A 263 -10.78 5.39 -2.00
N ALA A 264 -9.52 5.43 -2.46
CA ALA A 264 -9.09 6.19 -3.63
C ALA A 264 -9.89 5.82 -4.87
N ALA A 265 -10.09 4.53 -5.13
CA ALA A 265 -10.91 4.06 -6.24
C ALA A 265 -12.38 4.51 -6.13
N SER A 266 -12.95 4.53 -4.91
CA SER A 266 -14.33 5.00 -4.69
C SER A 266 -14.46 6.52 -4.86
N GLN A 267 -13.46 7.29 -4.44
CA GLN A 267 -13.40 8.75 -4.65
C GLN A 267 -13.25 9.08 -6.13
N GLY A 268 -12.37 8.38 -6.85
CA GLY A 268 -12.21 8.53 -8.30
C GLY A 268 -13.51 8.20 -9.04
N LYS A 269 -14.17 7.11 -8.64
CA LYS A 269 -15.47 6.73 -9.22
C LYS A 269 -16.56 7.76 -8.94
N LEU A 270 -16.62 8.33 -7.73
CA LEU A 270 -17.54 9.42 -7.39
C LEU A 270 -17.35 10.61 -8.34
N LEU A 271 -16.10 11.05 -8.53
CA LEU A 271 -15.82 12.22 -9.36
C LEU A 271 -16.16 11.95 -10.83
N SER A 272 -15.86 10.76 -11.34
CA SER A 272 -16.24 10.36 -12.71
C SER A 272 -17.76 10.30 -12.89
N ASP A 273 -18.48 9.61 -11.98
CA ASP A 273 -19.94 9.48 -12.04
C ASP A 273 -20.67 10.85 -11.89
N LYS A 274 -19.98 11.85 -11.31
CA LYS A 274 -20.48 13.23 -11.14
C LYS A 274 -20.01 14.20 -12.22
N GLY A 275 -19.25 13.75 -13.22
CA GLY A 275 -18.71 14.61 -14.27
C GLY A 275 -17.73 15.67 -13.74
N CYS A 276 -17.03 15.36 -12.65
CA CYS A 276 -16.06 16.24 -12.01
C CYS A 276 -14.62 16.00 -12.50
N GLU A 277 -14.46 15.37 -13.66
CA GLU A 277 -13.17 15.06 -14.25
C GLU A 277 -12.55 16.32 -14.87
N VAL A 278 -11.23 16.43 -14.81
CA VAL A 278 -10.47 17.55 -15.37
C VAL A 278 -9.25 17.03 -16.13
N ALA A 279 -8.87 17.70 -17.21
CA ALA A 279 -7.62 17.39 -17.91
C ALA A 279 -6.42 17.72 -17.00
N TYR A 280 -5.34 16.93 -17.10
CA TYR A 280 -4.15 17.15 -16.27
C TYR A 280 -3.54 18.55 -16.50
N GLU A 281 -3.70 19.10 -17.70
CA GLU A 281 -3.20 20.43 -18.07
C GLU A 281 -3.98 21.57 -17.40
N ASP A 282 -5.21 21.29 -16.95
CA ASP A 282 -6.15 22.26 -16.38
C ASP A 282 -6.29 22.13 -14.84
N ILE A 283 -5.43 21.32 -14.20
CA ILE A 283 -5.49 21.10 -12.75
C ILE A 283 -5.15 22.36 -11.96
N GLN A 284 -5.84 22.53 -10.85
CA GLN A 284 -5.74 23.65 -9.93
C GLN A 284 -5.51 23.15 -8.50
N PRO A 285 -4.89 23.95 -7.63
CA PRO A 285 -4.72 23.59 -6.22
C PRO A 285 -6.03 23.09 -5.60
N GLY A 286 -5.98 21.88 -5.04
CA GLY A 286 -7.14 21.15 -4.53
C GLY A 286 -7.50 19.93 -5.38
N ASP A 287 -7.33 19.98 -6.70
CA ASP A 287 -7.70 18.85 -7.57
C ASP A 287 -6.99 17.56 -7.13
N LEU A 288 -7.71 16.44 -7.22
CA LEU A 288 -7.18 15.12 -6.88
C LEU A 288 -6.57 14.48 -8.10
N ILE A 289 -5.37 13.94 -7.96
CA ILE A 289 -4.68 13.17 -9.00
C ILE A 289 -4.68 11.70 -8.57
N PHE A 290 -5.26 10.83 -9.39
CA PHE A 290 -5.34 9.40 -9.15
C PHE A 290 -4.35 8.64 -10.05
N TYR A 291 -3.64 7.68 -9.47
CA TYR A 291 -2.59 6.91 -10.13
C TYR A 291 -2.87 5.42 -10.14
N SER A 292 -2.34 4.75 -11.16
CA SER A 292 -2.24 3.29 -11.25
C SER A 292 -0.78 2.86 -11.30
N PHE A 293 -0.18 2.57 -10.14
CA PHE A 293 1.18 2.03 -10.04
C PHE A 293 1.22 0.51 -10.24
N THR A 294 0.15 -0.16 -9.86
CA THR A 294 -0.05 -1.60 -10.01
C THR A 294 -1.51 -1.90 -10.31
N ARG A 295 -1.79 -3.07 -10.91
CA ARG A 295 -3.17 -3.55 -11.02
C ARG A 295 -3.60 -4.11 -9.68
N ASN A 296 -4.80 -3.71 -9.28
CA ASN A 296 -5.40 -4.11 -8.01
C ASN A 296 -6.86 -4.54 -8.15
N GLY A 297 -7.39 -4.60 -9.38
CA GLY A 297 -8.76 -5.02 -9.67
C GLY A 297 -9.84 -3.98 -9.33
N ARG A 298 -9.45 -2.74 -9.00
CA ARG A 298 -10.36 -1.65 -8.60
C ARG A 298 -10.66 -0.73 -9.78
N TYR A 299 -11.58 0.22 -9.58
CA TYR A 299 -11.96 1.21 -10.59
C TYR A 299 -10.71 1.89 -11.19
N GLN A 300 -10.52 1.75 -12.51
CA GLN A 300 -9.35 2.21 -13.27
C GLN A 300 -7.97 1.76 -12.72
N ASN A 301 -7.92 0.66 -11.96
CA ASN A 301 -6.72 0.23 -11.22
C ASN A 301 -6.12 1.33 -10.34
N ILE A 302 -6.96 2.24 -9.84
CA ILE A 302 -6.53 3.31 -8.94
C ILE A 302 -5.93 2.65 -7.69
N SER A 303 -4.63 2.82 -7.53
CA SER A 303 -3.85 2.38 -6.37
C SER A 303 -3.41 3.57 -5.52
N HIS A 304 -3.49 4.80 -6.01
CA HIS A 304 -3.07 5.96 -5.22
C HIS A 304 -3.84 7.22 -5.57
N VAL A 305 -3.97 8.13 -4.61
CA VAL A 305 -4.53 9.47 -4.81
C VAL A 305 -3.69 10.51 -4.08
N ALA A 306 -3.56 11.70 -4.66
CA ALA A 306 -2.87 12.83 -4.06
C ALA A 306 -3.67 14.12 -4.23
N VAL A 307 -3.50 15.08 -3.32
CA VAL A 307 -4.05 16.43 -3.44
C VAL A 307 -3.03 17.30 -4.19
N TYR A 308 -3.39 17.82 -5.36
CA TYR A 308 -2.53 18.76 -6.09
C TYR A 308 -2.41 20.07 -5.31
N ALA A 309 -1.18 20.48 -5.00
CA ALA A 309 -0.90 21.67 -4.21
C ALA A 309 -0.65 22.91 -5.08
N GLY A 310 -0.48 22.73 -6.40
CA GLY A 310 -0.07 23.78 -7.34
C GLY A 310 1.40 23.67 -7.74
N ASN A 311 1.77 24.36 -8.83
CA ASN A 311 3.15 24.46 -9.35
C ASN A 311 3.86 23.11 -9.58
N GLY A 312 3.13 22.06 -9.95
CA GLY A 312 3.72 20.73 -10.15
C GLY A 312 4.04 19.98 -8.86
N TYR A 313 3.46 20.37 -7.72
CA TYR A 313 3.60 19.68 -6.45
C TYR A 313 2.27 19.10 -5.95
N LEU A 314 2.36 18.07 -5.13
CA LEU A 314 1.24 17.42 -4.49
C LEU A 314 1.54 17.12 -3.02
N VAL A 315 0.47 16.87 -2.26
CA VAL A 315 0.52 16.31 -0.91
C VAL A 315 -0.15 14.94 -0.93
N ASP A 316 0.53 13.93 -0.39
CA ASP A 316 0.00 12.57 -0.31
C ASP A 316 0.51 11.83 0.93
N ALA A 317 -0.26 10.87 1.41
CA ALA A 317 0.23 9.88 2.37
C ALA A 317 0.89 8.76 1.58
N SER A 318 2.22 8.65 1.69
CA SER A 318 3.03 7.80 0.83
C SER A 318 3.41 6.51 1.54
N SER A 319 3.11 5.37 0.93
CA SER A 319 3.51 4.06 1.47
C SER A 319 5.03 3.86 1.39
N SER A 320 5.68 4.30 0.31
CA SER A 320 7.15 4.24 0.15
C SER A 320 7.91 5.16 1.12
N LYS A 321 7.29 6.27 1.54
CA LYS A 321 7.89 7.20 2.52
C LYS A 321 7.41 6.97 3.95
N GLY A 322 6.43 6.11 4.16
CA GLY A 322 5.87 5.80 5.48
C GLY A 322 5.10 6.94 6.14
N CYS A 323 4.85 8.05 5.44
CA CYS A 323 4.21 9.23 6.03
C CYS A 323 3.59 10.16 4.98
N VAL A 324 2.88 11.18 5.46
CA VAL A 324 2.37 12.29 4.65
C VAL A 324 3.52 13.19 4.22
N VAL A 325 3.67 13.39 2.91
CA VAL A 325 4.78 14.12 2.30
C VAL A 325 4.28 15.17 1.31
N PHE A 326 5.12 16.20 1.12
CA PHE A 326 4.96 17.20 0.07
C PHE A 326 6.09 16.99 -0.94
N ARG A 327 5.76 16.87 -2.22
CA ARG A 327 6.74 16.52 -3.26
C ARG A 327 6.25 16.82 -4.67
N PRO A 328 7.13 16.79 -5.68
CA PRO A 328 6.71 16.92 -7.07
C PRO A 328 5.70 15.85 -7.47
N VAL A 329 4.85 16.17 -8.45
CA VAL A 329 3.94 15.23 -9.09
C VAL A 329 4.73 14.01 -9.61
N TYR A 330 4.14 12.82 -9.47
CA TYR A 330 4.70 11.59 -10.03
C TYR A 330 4.79 11.64 -11.58
N SER A 331 5.20 10.54 -12.20
CA SER A 331 5.11 10.41 -13.66
C SER A 331 3.67 10.61 -14.14
N VAL A 332 3.49 11.55 -15.08
CA VAL A 332 2.20 11.83 -15.74
C VAL A 332 1.64 10.58 -16.43
N GLY A 333 2.51 9.71 -16.95
CA GLY A 333 2.11 8.45 -17.59
C GLY A 333 1.50 7.41 -16.64
N LYS A 334 1.44 7.68 -15.34
CA LYS A 334 0.76 6.84 -14.34
C LYS A 334 -0.57 7.41 -13.88
N ILE A 335 -0.92 8.63 -14.32
CA ILE A 335 -2.19 9.27 -14.01
C ILE A 335 -3.29 8.57 -14.80
N VAL A 336 -4.32 8.11 -14.10
CA VAL A 336 -5.50 7.49 -14.71
C VAL A 336 -6.73 8.39 -14.64
N LEU A 337 -6.75 9.34 -13.69
CA LEU A 337 -7.85 10.27 -13.51
C LEU A 337 -7.34 11.53 -12.78
N CYS A 338 -7.79 12.70 -13.20
CA CYS A 338 -7.77 13.90 -12.37
C CYS A 338 -9.22 14.33 -12.12
N GLY A 339 -9.55 14.75 -10.91
CA GLY A 339 -10.89 15.20 -10.57
C GLY A 339 -10.88 16.42 -9.67
N ARG A 340 -11.93 17.24 -9.77
CA ARG A 340 -12.12 18.49 -9.04
C ARG A 340 -13.27 18.36 -8.04
N PRO A 341 -13.00 17.97 -6.78
CA PRO A 341 -14.05 17.82 -5.77
C PRO A 341 -14.84 19.10 -5.49
N SER A 342 -14.28 20.29 -5.70
CA SER A 342 -14.99 21.56 -5.44
C SER A 342 -16.22 21.80 -6.32
N TRP A 343 -16.49 20.92 -7.30
CA TRP A 343 -17.71 20.93 -8.11
C TRP A 343 -18.83 20.04 -7.58
N LEU A 344 -18.60 19.29 -6.49
CA LEU A 344 -19.59 18.41 -5.85
C LEU A 344 -20.68 19.15 -5.07
#